data_AF-A0A1C5V149-F1
#
_entry.id   AF-A0A1C5V149-F1
#
_cell.length_a   1.000
_cell.length_b   1.000
_cell.length_c   1.000
_cell.angle_alpha   90.00
_cell.angle_beta   90.00
_cell.angle_gamma   90.00
#
_symmetry.space_group_name_H-M   'P 1'
#
loop_
_entity.id
_entity.type
_entity.pdbx_description
1 polymer ?
#
loop_
_entity_poly.entity_id
_entity_poly.type
_entity_poly.pdbx_seq_one_letter_code
_entity_poly.pdbx_strand_id
1 'polypeptide(L)'
;MPREYRHMKQYEKEILELKAKGLTQREIGEQLGFRQSQVKEFFKRYNRNKRKLASGIAIKPKGRPRKDGTELPPSIQQLGKLAQLQYELASKERQIKRLEMENELMRDFLSLTERK
;
A
#
# COMPACT_ATOMS: atom_id res chain seq x y z
N MET A 1 19.20 14.50 -19.31
CA MET A 1 18.11 13.50 -19.41
C MET A 1 17.09 13.81 -18.32
N PRO A 2 15.79 13.97 -18.63
CA PRO A 2 14.76 14.14 -17.59
C PRO A 2 14.67 12.89 -16.70
N ARG A 3 14.46 13.09 -15.39
CA ARG A 3 14.23 12.03 -14.42
C ARG A 3 12.97 11.24 -14.78
N GLU A 4 12.96 9.95 -14.43
CA GLU A 4 11.80 9.09 -14.63
C GLU A 4 10.68 9.40 -13.63
N TYR A 5 9.43 9.27 -14.11
CA TYR A 5 8.22 9.48 -13.31
C TYR A 5 8.12 8.54 -12.09
N ARG A 6 8.81 7.38 -12.13
CA ARG A 6 8.78 6.37 -11.05
C ARG A 6 9.21 6.94 -9.69
N HIS A 7 10.18 7.86 -9.69
CA HIS A 7 10.75 8.48 -8.49
C HIS A 7 10.01 9.74 -8.04
N MET A 8 9.02 10.21 -8.81
CA MET A 8 8.32 11.47 -8.53
C MET A 8 7.71 11.53 -7.13
N LYS A 9 7.25 10.40 -6.57
CA LYS A 9 6.66 10.37 -5.22
C LYS A 9 7.67 10.80 -4.14
N GLN A 10 8.97 10.61 -4.37
CA GLN A 10 10.03 11.04 -3.44
C GLN A 10 10.10 12.57 -3.35
N TYR A 11 9.76 13.26 -4.45
CA TYR A 11 9.79 14.72 -4.59
C TYR A 11 8.43 15.38 -4.30
N GLU A 12 7.46 14.63 -3.74
CA GLU A 12 6.10 15.14 -3.51
C GLU A 12 6.10 16.41 -2.64
N LYS A 13 6.90 16.45 -1.58
CA LYS A 13 7.02 17.63 -0.71
C LYS A 13 7.59 18.83 -1.46
N GLU A 14 8.73 18.65 -2.13
CA GLU A 14 9.42 19.69 -2.88
C GLU A 14 8.53 20.28 -4.00
N ILE A 15 7.82 19.42 -4.75
CA ILE A 15 6.91 19.86 -5.80
C ILE A 15 5.78 20.74 -5.24
N LEU A 16 5.25 20.41 -4.06
CA LEU A 16 4.20 21.19 -3.41
C LEU A 16 4.73 22.52 -2.86
N GLU A 17 5.93 22.54 -2.28
CA GLU A 17 6.58 23.76 -1.81
C GLU A 17 6.86 24.74 -2.96
N LEU A 18 7.43 24.24 -4.06
CA LEU A 18 7.69 25.06 -5.25
C LEU A 18 6.38 25.59 -5.85
N LYS A 19 5.30 24.80 -5.81
CA LYS A 19 3.99 25.27 -6.24
C LYS A 19 3.41 26.35 -5.33
N ALA A 20 3.62 26.23 -4.02
CA ALA A 20 3.20 27.24 -3.04
C ALA A 20 3.98 28.56 -3.20
N LYS A 21 5.26 28.48 -3.59
CA LYS A 21 6.09 29.63 -3.97
C LYS A 21 5.65 30.31 -5.28
N GLY A 22 4.64 29.77 -5.97
CA GLY A 22 4.07 30.37 -7.18
C GLY A 22 4.67 29.90 -8.50
N LEU A 23 5.64 28.96 -8.49
CA LEU A 23 6.26 28.49 -9.71
C LEU A 23 5.27 27.77 -10.64
N THR A 24 5.51 27.92 -11.93
CA THR A 24 4.79 27.20 -12.99
C THR A 24 5.22 25.73 -13.03
N GLN A 25 4.36 24.87 -13.57
CA GLN A 25 4.69 23.44 -13.70
C GLN A 25 5.91 23.18 -14.59
N ARG A 26 6.22 24.11 -15.51
CA ARG A 26 7.41 24.04 -16.36
C ARG A 26 8.66 24.30 -15.54
N GLU A 27 8.69 25.38 -14.77
CA GLU A 27 9.83 25.75 -13.92
C GLU A 27 10.09 24.70 -12.82
N ILE A 28 9.03 24.16 -12.22
CA ILE A 28 9.14 23.05 -11.26
C ILE A 28 9.80 21.83 -11.93
N GLY A 29 9.41 21.53 -13.17
CA GLY A 29 10.02 20.47 -13.96
C GLY A 29 11.51 20.75 -14.24
N GLU A 30 11.84 21.96 -14.68
CA GLU A 30 13.22 22.36 -14.97
C GLU A 30 14.11 22.28 -13.72
N GLN A 31 13.65 22.76 -12.56
CA GLN A 31 14.41 22.72 -11.31
C GLN A 31 14.64 21.29 -10.78
N LEU A 32 13.62 20.44 -10.84
CA LEU A 32 13.71 19.07 -10.31
C LEU A 32 14.19 18.05 -11.35
N GLY A 33 14.37 18.47 -12.61
CA GLY A 33 14.73 17.63 -13.72
C GLY A 33 13.60 16.75 -14.25
N PHE A 34 12.33 17.12 -14.06
CA PHE A 34 11.17 16.43 -14.61
C PHE A 34 10.63 17.11 -15.88
N ARG A 35 9.97 16.33 -16.74
CA ARG A 35 9.21 16.91 -17.86
C ARG A 35 7.95 17.59 -17.33
N GLN A 36 7.57 18.73 -17.92
CA GLN A 36 6.34 19.43 -17.56
C GLN A 36 5.09 18.53 -17.58
N SER A 37 4.99 17.59 -18.54
CA SER A 37 3.89 16.61 -18.60
C SER A 37 3.83 15.68 -17.39
N GLN A 38 4.98 15.32 -16.82
CA GLN A 38 5.06 14.52 -15.59
C GLN A 38 4.50 15.33 -14.41
N VAL A 39 4.96 16.56 -14.23
CA VAL A 39 4.49 17.48 -13.17
C VAL A 39 2.97 17.74 -13.31
N LYS A 40 2.45 17.88 -14.52
CA LYS A 40 1.02 17.98 -14.77
C LYS A 40 0.24 16.75 -14.29
N GLU A 41 0.69 15.54 -14.63
CA GLU A 41 0.02 14.30 -14.23
C GLU A 41 0.12 14.06 -12.70
N PHE A 42 1.21 14.51 -12.07
CA PHE A 42 1.34 14.54 -10.61
C PHE A 42 0.17 15.29 -9.96
N PHE A 43 -0.03 16.56 -10.33
CA PHE A 43 -1.07 17.40 -9.74
C PHE A 43 -2.47 16.85 -10.00
N LYS A 44 -2.71 16.27 -11.18
CA LYS A 44 -3.97 15.60 -11.51
C LYS A 44 -4.28 14.45 -10.55
N ARG A 45 -3.30 13.58 -10.27
CA ARG A 45 -3.41 12.50 -9.28
C ARG A 45 -3.58 13.03 -7.86
N TYR A 46 -2.77 14.02 -7.48
CA TYR A 46 -2.81 14.63 -6.15
C TYR A 46 -4.19 15.24 -5.85
N ASN A 47 -4.72 16.03 -6.78
CA ASN A 47 -6.05 16.64 -6.64
C ASN A 47 -7.18 15.59 -6.63
N ARG A 48 -7.08 14.52 -7.43
CA ARG A 48 -8.02 13.40 -7.39
C ARG A 48 -8.04 12.74 -6.01
N ASN A 49 -6.86 12.52 -5.42
CA ASN A 49 -6.73 11.93 -4.09
C ASN A 49 -7.27 12.86 -3.00
N LYS A 50 -6.95 14.17 -3.06
CA LYS A 50 -7.52 15.20 -2.18
C LYS A 50 -9.05 15.21 -2.20
N ARG A 51 -9.66 15.12 -3.39
CA ARG A 51 -11.14 15.06 -3.54
C ARG A 51 -11.73 13.81 -2.90
N LYS A 52 -11.11 12.64 -3.06
CA LYS A 52 -11.54 11.40 -2.41
C LYS A 52 -11.47 11.50 -0.89
N LEU A 53 -10.38 12.05 -0.36
CA LEU A 53 -10.24 12.27 1.08
C LEU A 53 -11.29 13.24 1.61
N ALA A 54 -11.56 14.33 0.87
CA ALA A 54 -12.60 15.29 1.24
C ALA A 54 -14.02 14.67 1.25
N SER A 55 -14.27 13.69 0.38
CA SER A 55 -15.53 12.94 0.35
C SER A 55 -15.55 11.74 1.31
N GLY A 56 -14.57 11.61 2.22
CA GLY A 56 -14.49 10.49 3.18
C GLY A 56 -14.11 9.14 2.57
N ILE A 57 -13.71 9.08 1.29
CA ILE A 57 -13.31 7.84 0.62
C ILE A 57 -11.84 7.57 0.90
N ALA A 58 -11.55 6.44 1.57
CA ALA A 58 -10.18 6.00 1.84
C ALA A 58 -9.39 5.69 0.54
N ILE A 59 -8.13 6.12 0.49
CA ILE A 59 -7.23 5.82 -0.62
C ILE A 59 -6.66 4.41 -0.43
N LYS A 60 -7.10 3.48 -1.27
CA LYS A 60 -6.61 2.09 -1.25
C LYS A 60 -5.15 1.99 -1.75
N PRO A 61 -4.34 1.08 -1.19
CA PRO A 61 -3.00 0.82 -1.70
C PRO A 61 -3.04 0.33 -3.15
N LYS A 62 -1.92 0.49 -3.88
CA LYS A 62 -1.81 -0.04 -5.24
C LYS A 62 -1.85 -1.56 -5.23
N GLY A 63 -2.53 -2.14 -6.21
CA GLY A 63 -2.63 -3.59 -6.40
C GLY A 63 -3.95 -4.16 -5.89
N ARG A 64 -4.03 -5.50 -5.88
CA ARG A 64 -5.19 -6.21 -5.34
C ARG A 64 -5.24 -5.98 -3.82
N PRO A 65 -6.39 -5.61 -3.25
CA PRO A 65 -6.56 -5.59 -1.79
C PRO A 65 -6.10 -6.92 -1.21
N ARG A 66 -5.31 -6.86 -0.12
CA ARG A 66 -4.96 -8.06 0.60
C ARG A 66 -6.24 -8.68 1.17
N LYS A 67 -6.26 -10.02 1.23
CA LYS A 67 -7.33 -10.76 1.87
C LYS A 67 -7.02 -10.73 3.37
N ASP A 68 -7.34 -9.63 4.02
CA ASP A 68 -6.89 -9.35 5.40
C ASP A 68 -7.55 -10.24 6.45
N GLY A 69 -8.40 -11.20 6.06
CA GLY A 69 -9.03 -12.18 6.97
C GLY A 69 -10.09 -11.56 7.88
N THR A 70 -10.07 -10.25 8.09
CA THR A 70 -11.05 -9.48 8.87
C THR A 70 -12.44 -9.54 8.26
N GLU A 71 -12.53 -9.58 6.93
CA GLU A 71 -13.80 -9.69 6.22
C GLU A 71 -13.85 -11.00 5.44
N LEU A 72 -14.97 -11.71 5.56
CA LEU A 72 -15.25 -12.89 4.74
C LEU A 72 -15.26 -12.49 3.25
N PRO A 73 -14.79 -13.35 2.34
CA PRO A 73 -14.89 -13.08 0.90
C PRO A 73 -16.35 -12.87 0.48
N PRO A 74 -16.64 -12.01 -0.51
CA PRO A 74 -18.01 -11.81 -1.00
C PRO A 74 -18.72 -13.12 -1.38
N SER A 75 -17.98 -14.09 -1.94
CA SER A 75 -18.50 -15.42 -2.28
C SER A 75 -18.94 -16.26 -1.08
N ILE A 76 -18.42 -15.98 0.11
CA ILE A 76 -18.69 -16.72 1.35
C ILE A 76 -19.73 -15.97 2.18
N GLN A 77 -19.75 -14.64 2.13
CA GLN A 77 -20.78 -13.81 2.76
C GLN A 77 -22.20 -14.16 2.25
N GLN A 78 -22.32 -14.58 0.98
CA GLN A 78 -23.60 -14.98 0.37
C GLN A 78 -24.10 -16.37 0.82
N LEU A 79 -23.26 -17.18 1.47
CA LEU A 79 -23.62 -18.51 1.94
C LEU A 79 -24.30 -18.46 3.30
N GLY A 80 -24.90 -19.59 3.70
CA GLY A 80 -25.46 -19.75 5.04
C GLY A 80 -24.42 -19.61 6.16
N LYS A 81 -24.90 -19.25 7.36
CA LYS A 81 -24.06 -18.97 8.55
C LYS A 81 -23.13 -20.14 8.93
N LEU A 82 -23.57 -21.39 8.75
CA LEU A 82 -22.73 -22.57 9.01
C LEU A 82 -21.51 -22.62 8.09
N ALA A 83 -21.68 -22.36 6.79
CA ALA A 83 -20.58 -22.35 5.82
C ALA A 83 -19.59 -21.21 6.09
N GLN A 84 -20.10 -20.05 6.52
CA GLN A 84 -19.28 -18.91 6.94
C GLN A 84 -18.38 -19.28 8.13
N LEU A 85 -18.97 -19.89 9.17
CA LEU A 85 -18.24 -20.30 10.38
C LEU A 85 -17.19 -21.38 10.07
N GLN A 86 -17.53 -22.38 9.25
CA GLN A 86 -16.58 -23.41 8.82
C GLN A 86 -15.38 -22.80 8.09
N TYR A 87 -15.62 -21.82 7.22
CA TYR A 87 -14.54 -21.12 6.52
C TYR A 87 -13.62 -20.34 7.46
N GLU A 88 -14.21 -19.67 8.45
CA GLU A 88 -13.47 -18.91 9.45
C GLU A 88 -12.59 -19.84 10.30
N LEU A 89 -13.14 -20.95 10.79
CA LEU A 89 -12.40 -21.99 11.53
C LEU A 89 -11.22 -22.51 10.70
N ALA A 90 -11.46 -22.92 9.45
CA ALA A 90 -10.41 -23.42 8.57
C ALA A 90 -9.31 -22.38 8.30
N SER A 91 -9.65 -21.08 8.27
CA SER A 91 -8.66 -20.00 8.14
C SER A 91 -7.82 -19.83 9.40
N LYS A 92 -8.46 -19.84 10.58
CA LYS A 92 -7.78 -19.74 11.88
C LYS A 92 -6.84 -20.92 12.10
N GLU A 93 -7.27 -22.15 11.79
CA GLU A 93 -6.42 -23.35 11.88
C GLU A 93 -5.16 -23.25 11.02
N ARG A 94 -5.28 -22.77 9.78
CA ARG A 94 -4.11 -22.52 8.92
C ARG A 94 -3.15 -21.48 9.50
N GLN A 95 -3.69 -20.47 10.16
CA GLN A 95 -2.89 -19.42 10.79
C GLN A 95 -2.16 -19.95 12.03
N ILE A 96 -2.83 -20.74 12.87
CA ILE A 96 -2.23 -21.42 14.03
C ILE A 96 -1.07 -22.31 13.57
N LYS A 97 -1.31 -23.19 12.58
CA LYS A 97 -0.26 -24.07 12.05
C LYS A 97 0.95 -23.31 11.51
N ARG A 98 0.73 -22.18 10.84
CA ARG A 98 1.84 -21.33 10.37
C ARG A 98 2.66 -20.78 11.54
N LEU A 99 1.99 -20.25 12.56
CA LEU A 99 2.65 -19.70 13.74
C LEU A 99 3.40 -20.78 14.53
N GLU A 100 2.85 -21.99 14.61
CA GLU A 100 3.53 -23.14 15.21
C GLU A 100 4.83 -23.47 14.45
N MET A 101 4.77 -23.56 13.12
CA MET A 101 5.96 -23.78 12.29
C MET A 101 6.99 -22.63 12.40
N GLU A 102 6.53 -21.37 12.43
CA GLU A 102 7.42 -20.20 12.63
C GLU A 102 8.11 -20.25 14.00
N ASN A 103 7.38 -20.63 15.06
CA ASN A 103 7.92 -20.80 16.40
C ASN A 103 8.91 -21.97 16.49
N GLU A 104 8.62 -23.09 15.84
CA GLU A 104 9.51 -24.25 15.77
C GLU A 104 10.82 -23.89 15.08
N LEU A 105 10.74 -23.24 13.91
CA LEU A 105 11.92 -22.78 13.18
C LEU A 105 12.77 -21.80 14.00
N MET A 106 12.13 -20.92 14.79
CA MET A 106 12.84 -20.00 15.66
C MET A 106 13.52 -20.71 16.83
N ARG A 107 12.88 -21.72 17.42
CA ARG A 107 13.48 -22.57 18.46
C ARG A 107 14.70 -23.32 17.92
N ASP A 108 14.58 -23.91 16.73
CA ASP A 108 15.68 -24.62 16.06
C ASP A 108 16.85 -23.69 15.82
N PHE A 109 16.58 -22.50 15.26
CA PHE A 109 17.59 -21.48 15.02
C PHE A 109 18.33 -21.10 16.30
N LEU A 110 17.61 -20.79 17.39
CA LEU A 110 18.21 -20.43 18.67
C LEU A 110 19.06 -21.58 19.23
N SER A 111 18.56 -22.82 19.17
CA SER A 111 19.29 -24.00 19.66
C SER A 111 20.62 -24.28 18.94
N LEU A 112 20.75 -23.83 17.69
CA LEU A 112 21.97 -23.93 16.90
C LEU A 112 22.94 -22.78 17.24
N THR A 113 22.41 -21.58 17.49
CA THR A 113 23.25 -20.40 17.82
C THR A 113 23.70 -20.34 19.27
N GLU A 114 22.96 -20.97 20.19
CA GLU A 114 23.24 -20.97 21.64
C GLU A 114 24.16 -22.12 22.09
N ARG A 115 24.50 -23.06 21.21
CA ARG A 115 25.58 -24.04 21.46
C ARG A 115 26.94 -23.37 21.32
N LYS A 116 27.39 -22.72 22.40
CA LYS A 116 28.79 -22.44 22.72
C LYS A 116 29.31 -23.44 23.73
#